data_AF-A0A240BPV3-F1
#
_entry.id   AF-A0A240BPV3-F1
#
_cell.length_a   1.000
_cell.length_b   1.000
_cell.length_c   1.000
_cell.angle_alpha   90.00
_cell.angle_beta   90.00
_cell.angle_gamma   90.00
#
_symmetry.space_group_name_H-M   'P 1'
#
loop_
_entity.id
_entity.type
_entity.pdbx_description
1 polymer ?
#
loop_
_entity_poly.entity_id
_entity_poly.type
_entity_poly.pdbx_seq_one_letter_code
_entity_poly.pdbx_strand_id
1 'polypeptide(L)' 'MYGQTLTGKLLMFDAMTLQFREMKLPKNPQCEVCGGD' A
#
# COMPACT_ATOMS: atom_id res chain seq x y z
N MET A 1 19.22 -13.29 2.23
CA MET A 1 18.00 -13.01 1.45
C MET A 1 17.33 -11.81 2.11
N TYR A 2 17.10 -10.72 1.39
CA TYR A 2 16.48 -9.52 1.95
C TYR A 2 15.08 -9.37 1.35
N GLY A 3 14.12 -8.92 2.17
CA GLY A 3 12.77 -8.60 1.71
C GLY A 3 12.76 -7.41 0.76
N GLN A 4 11.70 -7.29 -0.04
CA GLN A 4 11.46 -6.11 -0.88
C GLN A 4 10.47 -5.18 -0.19
N THR A 5 10.71 -3.87 -0.28
CA THR A 5 9.78 -2.86 0.26
C THR A 5 8.52 -2.78 -0.60
N LEU A 6 7.35 -2.77 0.04
CA LEU A 6 6.04 -2.66 -0.63
C LEU A 6 5.61 -1.20 -0.87
N THR A 7 6.54 -0.36 -1.34
CA THR A 7 6.26 1.07 -1.60
C THR A 7 5.14 1.23 -2.62
N GLY A 8 4.20 2.13 -2.35
CA GLY A 8 3.04 2.38 -3.22
C GLY A 8 2.02 1.24 -3.23
N LYS A 9 2.12 0.29 -2.29
CA LYS A 9 1.17 -0.80 -2.11
C LYS A 9 0.66 -0.84 -0.68
N LEU A 10 -0.58 -1.28 -0.53
CA LEU A 10 -1.18 -1.65 0.74
C LEU A 10 -1.22 -3.17 0.83
N LEU A 11 -0.57 -3.73 1.87
CA LEU A 11 -0.66 -5.14 2.20
C LEU A 11 -1.78 -5.33 3.21
N MET A 12 -2.77 -6.15 2.88
CA MET A 12 -3.89 -6.47 3.74
C MET A 12 -3.87 -7.95 4.08
N PHE A 13 -3.99 -8.27 5.36
CA PHE A 13 -4.13 -9.64 5.86
C PHE A 13 -5.58 -9.91 6.24
N ASP A 14 -6.22 -10.82 5.52
CA ASP A 14 -7.54 -11.34 5.84
C ASP A 14 -7.38 -12.54 6.78
N ALA A 15 -7.67 -12.32 8.06
CA ALA A 15 -7.52 -13.34 9.10
C ALA A 15 -8.56 -14.47 9.02
N MET A 16 -9.72 -14.23 8.39
CA MET A 16 -10.78 -15.24 8.29
C MET A 16 -10.45 -16.28 7.23
N THR A 17 -9.79 -15.86 6.13
CA THR A 17 -9.40 -16.75 5.02
C THR A 17 -7.90 -17.05 5.00
N LEU A 18 -7.13 -16.45 5.92
CA LEU A 18 -5.67 -16.52 6.00
C LEU A 18 -4.98 -16.09 4.69
N GLN A 19 -5.51 -15.05 4.06
CA GLN A 19 -5.03 -14.55 2.78
C GLN A 19 -4.28 -13.23 2.93
N PHE A 20 -3.18 -13.09 2.19
CA PHE A 20 -2.54 -11.80 1.96
C PHE A 20 -3.00 -11.24 0.63
N ARG A 21 -3.37 -9.96 0.61
CA ARG A 21 -3.79 -9.22 -0.57
C ARG A 21 -2.94 -7.97 -0.71
N GLU A 22 -2.35 -7.79 -1.88
CA GLU A 22 -1.66 -6.55 -2.24
C GLU A 22 -2.56 -5.68 -3.12
N MET A 23 -2.66 -4.41 -2.78
CA MET A 23 -3.43 -3.43 -3.56
C MET A 23 -2.56 -2.22 -3.87
N LYS A 24 -2.69 -1.65 -5.07
CA LYS A 24 -1.98 -0.41 -5.43
C LYS A 24 -2.56 0.76 -4.64
N LEU A 25 -1.69 1.56 -4.00
CA LEU A 25 -2.06 2.79 -3.31
C LEU A 25 -1.69 4.00 -4.19
N PRO A 26 -2.66 4.60 -4.90
CA PRO A 26 -2.38 5.78 -5.73
C PRO A 26 -2.12 7.02 -4.88
N LYS A 27 -1.25 7.92 -5.37
CA LYS A 27 -1.10 9.27 -4.83
C LYS A 27 -2.41 10.02 -5.00
N ASN A 28 -2.87 10.72 -3.96
CA ASN A 28 -3.98 11.67 -4.07
C ASN A 28 -3.45 13.05 -4.46
N PRO A 29 -3.79 13.60 -5.65
CA PRO A 29 -3.35 14.92 -6.08
C PRO A 29 -3.82 16.06 -5.17
N GLN A 30 -4.93 15.88 -4.44
CA GLN A 30 -5.49 16.89 -3.54
C GLN A 30 -5.01 16.71 -2.08
N CYS A 31 -4.02 15.86 -1.82
CA CYS A 31 -3.51 15.64 -0.46
C CYS A 31 -2.84 16.91 0.08
N GLU A 32 -3.28 17.39 1.25
CA GLU A 32 -2.69 18.56 1.93
C GLU A 32 -1.22 18.36 2.33
N VAL A 33 -0.75 17.11 2.40
CA VAL A 33 0.62 16.77 2.81
C VAL A 33 1.56 16.64 1.62
N CYS A 34 1.17 15.89 0.58
CA CYS A 34 2.06 15.55 -0.54
C CYS A 34 1.47 15.85 -1.93
N GLY A 35 0.30 16.49 -2.02
CA GLY A 35 -0.41 16.73 -3.28
C GLY A 35 0.24 17.77 -4.18
N GLY A 36 0.99 18.73 -3.61
CA GLY A 36 1.66 19.81 -4.33
C GLY A 36 3.06 19.50 -4.88
N ASP A 37 3.56 18.28 -4.66
CA ASP A 37 4.84 17.81 -5.20
C ASP A 37 4.72 17.29 -6.65
#